data_AF-A0A2T5YQ86-F1
#
_entry.id   AF-A0A2T5YQ86-F1
#
_cell.length_a   1.000
_cell.length_b   1.000
_cell.length_c   1.000
_cell.angle_alpha   90.00
_cell.angle_beta   90.00
_cell.angle_gamma   90.00
#
_symmetry.space_group_name_H-M   'P 1'
#
loop_
_entity.id
_entity.type
_entity.pdbx_description
1 polymer ?
#
loop_
_entity_poly.entity_id
_entity_poly.type
_entity_poly.pdbx_seq_one_letter_code
_entity_poly.pdbx_strand_id
1 'polypeptide(L)'
;MKFFLVALFVVIPFLSFSQGFNVMIGNAEYPTDKVPEHVSLPDKVKKLRIKKSQADKAPKTYTVQIGEEEHTFIGDGAYHDVEFSHDIRGLVVYILDDKRQVQGKPFLINKSK
;
A
#
# COMPACT_ATOMS: atom_id res chain seq x y z
N MET A 1 -29.64 -41.73 11.95
CA MET A 1 -29.56 -40.37 12.56
C MET A 1 -28.28 -40.27 13.38
N LYS A 2 -27.22 -39.76 12.76
CA LYS A 2 -25.97 -39.24 13.36
C LYS A 2 -25.10 -38.79 12.19
N PHE A 3 -24.26 -37.78 12.39
CA PHE A 3 -23.43 -37.08 11.38
C PHE A 3 -24.10 -35.92 10.64
N PHE A 4 -24.55 -34.91 11.40
CA PHE A 4 -24.83 -33.57 10.86
C PHE A 4 -24.20 -32.53 11.79
N LEU A 5 -22.87 -32.53 11.93
CA LEU A 5 -22.18 -31.55 12.79
C LEU A 5 -20.66 -31.49 12.51
N VAL A 6 -20.22 -31.45 11.24
CA VAL A 6 -18.80 -31.18 10.92
C VAL A 6 -18.62 -30.33 9.66
N ALA A 7 -19.62 -29.51 9.30
CA ALA A 7 -19.55 -28.64 8.11
C ALA A 7 -19.60 -27.15 8.44
N LEU A 8 -19.11 -26.73 9.61
CA LEU A 8 -19.08 -25.31 10.00
C LEU A 8 -17.67 -24.70 10.07
N PHE A 9 -16.63 -25.41 9.60
CA PHE A 9 -15.24 -24.99 9.84
C PHE A 9 -14.29 -24.95 8.62
N VAL A 10 -14.75 -25.17 7.39
CA VAL A 10 -13.81 -25.35 6.25
C VAL A 10 -13.94 -24.31 5.13
N VAL A 11 -14.84 -23.33 5.23
CA VAL A 11 -14.97 -22.30 4.17
C VAL A 11 -15.11 -20.90 4.76
N ILE A 12 -14.22 -20.54 5.67
CA ILE A 12 -13.78 -19.14 5.71
C ILE A 12 -12.59 -19.09 4.76
N PRO A 13 -12.79 -18.78 3.47
CA PRO A 13 -11.64 -18.52 2.62
C PRO A 13 -10.85 -17.41 3.30
N PHE A 14 -9.53 -17.53 3.23
CA PHE A 14 -8.53 -16.58 3.69
C PHE A 14 -8.76 -15.19 3.08
N LEU A 15 -9.82 -14.51 3.50
CA LEU A 15 -10.01 -13.09 3.42
C LEU A 15 -9.11 -12.45 4.49
N SER A 16 -7.83 -12.85 4.49
CA SER A 16 -6.75 -11.99 4.92
C SER A 16 -6.67 -10.92 3.84
N PHE A 17 -7.63 -9.99 3.91
CA PHE A 17 -7.61 -8.75 3.17
C PHE A 17 -6.30 -8.07 3.54
N SER A 18 -5.27 -8.23 2.72
CA SER A 18 -4.35 -7.14 2.49
C SER A 18 -5.26 -5.97 2.16
N GLN A 19 -5.34 -4.98 3.06
CA GLN A 19 -5.98 -3.72 2.74
C GLN A 19 -5.17 -3.18 1.56
N GLY A 20 -5.64 -3.45 0.34
CA GLY A 20 -4.87 -3.19 -0.87
C GLY A 20 -4.61 -1.70 -0.95
N PHE A 21 -3.38 -1.33 -1.25
CA PHE A 21 -3.03 0.03 -1.62
C PHE A 21 -2.50 0.01 -3.04
N ASN A 22 -2.82 1.04 -3.79
CA ASN A 22 -2.27 1.26 -5.11
C ASN A 22 -1.46 2.55 -5.09
N VAL A 23 -0.31 2.51 -5.73
CA VAL A 23 0.58 3.66 -5.88
C VAL A 23 0.76 3.96 -7.36
N MET A 24 0.72 5.24 -7.70
CA MET A 24 1.04 5.71 -9.03
C MET A 24 2.40 6.40 -9.00
N ILE A 25 3.32 5.88 -9.80
CA ILE A 25 4.68 6.41 -9.94
C ILE A 25 4.84 6.84 -11.40
N GLY A 26 4.99 8.14 -11.63
CA GLY A 26 4.84 8.71 -12.97
C GLY A 26 3.41 8.49 -13.51
N ASN A 27 3.28 7.78 -14.63
CA ASN A 27 1.99 7.49 -15.29
C ASN A 27 1.52 6.04 -15.10
N ALA A 28 2.20 5.24 -14.27
CA ALA A 28 1.89 3.83 -14.10
C ALA A 28 1.37 3.54 -12.68
N GLU A 29 0.27 2.80 -12.61
CA GLU A 29 -0.36 2.35 -11.37
C GLU A 29 0.11 0.94 -11.02
N TYR A 30 0.53 0.76 -9.77
CA TYR A 30 0.97 -0.52 -9.23
C TYR A 30 0.27 -0.80 -7.90
N PRO A 31 -0.24 -2.01 -7.66
CA PRO A 31 -0.62 -2.40 -6.31
C PRO A 31 0.66 -2.60 -5.49
N THR A 32 0.63 -2.22 -4.20
CA THR A 32 1.84 -2.14 -3.37
C THR A 32 2.56 -3.48 -3.20
N ASP A 33 1.84 -4.60 -3.30
CA ASP A 33 2.37 -5.95 -3.28
C ASP A 33 3.07 -6.38 -4.58
N LYS A 34 2.86 -5.64 -5.69
CA LYS A 34 3.42 -5.94 -7.01
C LYS A 34 4.11 -4.75 -7.65
N VAL A 35 4.64 -3.81 -6.85
CA VAL A 35 5.51 -2.75 -7.38
C VAL A 35 6.71 -3.43 -8.03
N PRO A 36 6.88 -3.34 -9.37
CA PRO A 36 7.91 -4.09 -10.05
C PRO A 36 9.28 -3.56 -9.68
N GLU A 37 10.24 -4.47 -9.54
CA GLU A 37 11.63 -4.12 -9.27
C GLU A 37 12.31 -3.37 -10.43
N HIS A 38 11.71 -3.36 -11.63
CA HIS A 38 12.33 -2.88 -12.88
C HIS A 38 11.44 -1.94 -13.70
N VAL A 39 10.66 -1.07 -13.05
CA VAL A 39 9.97 0.00 -13.81
C VAL A 39 11.00 1.03 -14.24
N SER A 40 10.99 1.44 -15.52
CA SER A 40 11.73 2.61 -16.00
C SER A 40 11.10 3.85 -15.38
N LEU A 41 11.59 4.21 -14.20
CA LEU A 41 11.10 5.35 -13.45
C LEU A 41 11.85 6.62 -13.84
N PRO A 42 11.24 7.80 -13.62
CA PRO A 42 11.92 9.07 -13.84
C PRO A 42 13.27 9.12 -13.11
N ASP A 43 14.18 9.96 -13.61
CA ASP A 43 15.53 10.15 -13.06
C ASP A 43 15.55 10.61 -11.60
N LYS A 44 14.41 11.07 -11.05
CA LYS A 44 14.15 11.29 -9.62
C LYS A 44 12.68 11.06 -9.35
N VAL A 45 12.36 10.41 -8.23
CA VAL A 45 10.98 10.33 -7.73
C VAL A 45 10.93 11.14 -6.44
N LYS A 46 10.20 12.25 -6.47
CA LYS A 46 9.90 13.09 -5.29
C LYS A 46 8.41 13.12 -4.95
N LYS A 47 7.59 12.50 -5.78
CA LYS A 47 6.14 12.53 -5.65
C LYS A 47 5.58 11.14 -5.90
N LEU A 48 4.71 10.70 -5.02
CA LEU A 48 3.96 9.45 -5.11
C LEU A 48 2.48 9.79 -5.01
N ARG A 49 1.63 9.22 -5.87
CA ARG A 49 0.19 9.26 -5.63
C ARG A 49 -0.23 7.95 -5.02
N ILE A 50 -0.87 7.96 -3.87
CA ILE A 50 -1.30 6.77 -3.17
C ILE A 50 -2.81 6.76 -2.99
N LYS A 51 -3.43 5.60 -3.15
CA LYS A 51 -4.82 5.37 -2.77
C LYS A 51 -4.96 4.05 -2.05
N LYS A 52 -5.98 3.96 -1.22
CA LYS A 52 -6.48 2.67 -0.76
C LYS A 52 -7.37 2.05 -1.84
N SER A 53 -7.13 0.81 -2.25
CA SER A 53 -7.85 0.19 -3.38
C SER A 53 -9.35 0.04 -3.10
N GLN A 54 -9.70 -0.23 -1.84
CA GLN A 54 -11.08 -0.21 -1.36
C GLN A 54 -11.20 0.85 -0.26
N ALA A 55 -12.07 1.83 -0.51
CA ALA A 55 -12.39 2.87 0.47
C ALA A 55 -12.82 2.24 1.80
N ASP A 56 -12.33 2.81 2.91
CA ASP A 56 -12.81 2.41 4.22
C ASP A 56 -14.29 2.77 4.38
N LYS A 57 -15.05 1.91 5.08
CA LYS A 57 -16.44 2.21 5.45
C LYS A 57 -16.55 3.49 6.28
N ALA A 58 -15.52 3.79 7.07
CA ALA A 58 -15.33 5.05 7.78
C ALA A 58 -13.91 5.53 7.46
N PRO A 59 -13.71 6.75 6.93
CA PRO A 59 -12.39 7.22 6.52
C PRO A 59 -11.36 7.06 7.64
N LYS A 60 -10.26 6.36 7.34
CA LYS A 60 -9.11 6.20 8.24
C LYS A 60 -7.92 6.95 7.71
N THR A 61 -7.07 7.42 8.60
CA THR A 61 -5.80 8.03 8.25
C THR A 61 -4.71 6.97 8.24
N TYR A 62 -3.89 7.02 7.20
CA TYR A 62 -2.70 6.19 7.03
C TYR A 62 -1.47 7.08 6.92
N THR A 63 -0.32 6.54 7.30
CA THR A 63 0.98 7.20 7.19
C THR A 63 1.84 6.47 6.17
N VAL A 64 2.31 7.17 5.14
CA VAL A 64 3.40 6.73 4.29
C VAL A 64 4.71 7.14 4.94
N GLN A 65 5.53 6.17 5.32
CA GLN A 65 6.86 6.39 5.87
C GLN A 65 7.91 5.95 4.85
N ILE A 66 8.85 6.85 4.53
CA ILE A 66 9.99 6.60 3.66
C ILE A 66 11.25 7.19 4.30
N GLY A 67 12.16 6.32 4.74
CA GLY A 67 13.33 6.75 5.49
C GLY A 67 12.92 7.50 6.77
N GLU A 68 13.28 8.78 6.86
CA GLU A 68 12.94 9.68 7.98
C GLU A 68 11.71 10.56 7.69
N GLU A 69 11.16 10.54 6.48
CA GLU A 69 9.96 11.33 6.11
C GLU A 69 8.68 10.54 6.34
N GLU A 70 7.67 11.20 6.92
CA GLU A 70 6.34 10.67 7.15
C GLU A 70 5.28 11.64 6.59
N HIS A 71 4.32 11.09 5.83
CA HIS A 71 3.19 11.86 5.32
C HIS A 71 1.89 11.09 5.53
N THR A 72 0.82 11.80 5.83
CA THR A 72 -0.49 11.20 6.06
C THR A 72 -1.41 11.33 4.85
N PHE A 73 -2.28 10.34 4.67
CA PHE A 73 -3.35 10.37 3.67
C PHE A 73 -4.60 9.66 4.19
N ILE A 74 -5.75 9.92 3.56
CA ILE A 74 -7.03 9.33 3.95
C ILE A 74 -7.32 8.11 3.07
N GLY A 75 -7.77 7.01 3.68
CA GLY A 75 -8.21 5.79 3.02
C GLY A 75 -9.61 5.87 2.41
N ASP A 76 -9.95 6.98 1.75
CA ASP A 76 -11.26 7.25 1.15
C ASP A 76 -11.43 6.64 -0.26
N GLY A 77 -10.38 6.01 -0.79
CA GLY A 77 -10.36 5.44 -2.13
C GLY A 77 -9.94 6.42 -3.24
N ALA A 78 -9.72 7.69 -2.90
CA ALA A 78 -9.17 8.69 -3.81
C ALA A 78 -7.63 8.63 -3.83
N TYR A 79 -7.04 9.18 -4.89
CA TYR A 79 -5.60 9.40 -4.94
C TYR A 79 -5.22 10.63 -4.15
N HIS A 80 -4.21 10.46 -3.29
CA HIS A 80 -3.59 11.52 -2.52
C HIS A 80 -2.15 11.70 -2.96
N ASP A 81 -1.77 12.94 -3.18
CA ASP A 81 -0.41 13.32 -3.57
C ASP A 81 0.46 13.40 -2.31
N VAL A 82 1.55 12.65 -2.32
CA VAL A 82 2.57 12.68 -1.27
C VAL A 82 3.87 13.16 -1.89
N GLU A 83 4.36 14.30 -1.40
CA GLU A 83 5.57 14.96 -1.91
C GLU A 83 6.69 14.90 -0.86
N PHE A 84 7.85 14.47 -1.30
CA PHE A 84 9.04 14.22 -0.48
C PHE A 84 10.13 15.24 -0.80
N SER A 85 10.97 15.56 0.18
CA SER A 85 12.02 16.57 0.00
C SER A 85 13.16 16.05 -0.90
N HIS A 86 13.43 14.74 -0.83
CA HIS A 86 14.52 14.04 -1.51
C HIS A 86 14.04 12.95 -2.47
N ASP A 87 14.98 12.37 -3.22
CA ASP A 87 14.69 11.25 -4.14
C ASP A 87 14.43 9.98 -3.33
N ILE A 88 13.23 9.41 -3.44
CA ILE A 88 12.82 8.24 -2.65
C ILE A 88 13.23 6.90 -3.29
N ARG A 89 13.91 6.92 -4.44
CA ARG A 89 14.37 5.68 -5.08
C ARG A 89 15.48 5.00 -4.28
N GLY A 90 15.35 3.70 -4.08
CA GLY A 90 16.22 2.89 -3.24
C GLY A 90 15.85 2.94 -1.76
N LEU A 91 14.75 3.61 -1.40
CA LEU A 91 14.21 3.60 -0.04
C LEU A 91 13.01 2.66 0.06
N VAL A 92 12.86 2.04 1.23
CA VAL A 92 11.70 1.20 1.55
C VAL A 92 10.54 2.10 1.95
N VAL A 93 9.39 1.86 1.34
CA VAL A 93 8.13 2.53 1.61
C VAL A 93 7.27 1.65 2.50
N TYR A 94 6.86 2.21 3.64
CA TYR A 94 5.92 1.60 4.56
C TYR A 94 4.61 2.37 4.53
N ILE A 95 3.50 1.64 4.65
CA ILE A 95 2.19 2.21 4.91
C ILE A 95 1.78 1.76 6.30
N LEU A 96 1.49 2.70 7.18
CA LEU A 96 1.15 2.45 8.57
C LEU A 96 -0.27 2.91 8.86
N ASP A 97 -0.95 2.24 9.78
CA ASP A 97 -2.20 2.75 10.37
C ASP A 97 -1.94 3.71 11.54
N ASP A 98 -3.02 4.16 12.18
CA ASP A 98 -3.02 5.02 13.36
C ASP A 98 -2.28 4.42 14.57
N LYS A 99 -2.16 3.10 14.62
CA LYS A 99 -1.43 2.35 15.64
C LYS A 99 0.01 2.04 15.23
N ARG A 100 0.49 2.63 14.13
CA ARG A 100 1.79 2.39 13.52
C ARG A 100 2.02 0.92 13.12
N GLN A 101 0.94 0.16 12.87
CA GLN A 101 1.05 -1.18 12.33
C GLN A 101 1.20 -1.12 10.81
N VAL A 102 2.14 -1.90 10.27
CA VAL A 102 2.37 -1.98 8.83
C VAL A 102 1.14 -2.59 8.16
N GLN A 103 0.61 -1.87 7.18
CA GLN A 103 -0.52 -2.27 6.36
C GLN A 103 -0.02 -2.66 4.96
N GLY A 104 -0.23 -3.92 4.58
CA GLY A 104 0.29 -4.47 3.33
C GLY A 104 1.79 -4.80 3.38
N LYS A 105 2.36 -5.08 2.21
CA LYS A 105 3.79 -5.40 2.08
C LYS A 105 4.58 -4.10 1.84
N PRO A 106 5.65 -3.82 2.61
CA PRO A 106 6.57 -2.75 2.28
C PRO A 106 7.17 -2.97 0.89
N PHE A 107 7.38 -1.90 0.14
CA PHE A 107 7.88 -1.97 -1.23
C PHE A 107 9.03 -0.98 -1.45
N LEU A 108 9.80 -1.23 -2.50
CA LEU A 108 10.99 -0.45 -2.84
C LEU A 108 10.80 0.11 -4.24
N ILE A 109 11.18 1.37 -4.41
CA ILE A 109 11.18 2.03 -5.71
C ILE A 109 12.61 1.97 -6.24
N ASN A 110 12.92 1.01 -7.10
CA ASN A 110 14.29 0.84 -7.57
C ASN A 110 14.73 1.96 -8.52
N LYS A 111 16.04 2.24 -8.51
CA LYS A 111 16.66 3.10 -9.53
C LYS A 111 16.70 2.33 -10.86
N SER A 112 16.36 2.99 -11.96
CA SER A 112 16.69 2.44 -13.29
C SER A 112 18.20 2.29 -13.37
N LYS A 113 18.68 1.12 -13.81
CA LYS A 113 20.08 0.93 -14.17
C LYS A 113 20.43 1.73 -15.42
#